data_AF-A0A1I5FJF5-F1
#
_entry.id   AF-A0A1I5FJF5-F1
#
_cell.length_a   1.000
_cell.length_b   1.000
_cell.length_c   1.000
_cell.angle_alpha   90.00
_cell.angle_beta   90.00
_cell.angle_gamma   90.00
#
_symmetry.space_group_name_H-M   'P 1'
#
loop_
_entity.id
_entity.type
_entity.pdbx_description
1 polymer ?
#
loop_
_entity_poly.entity_id
_entity_poly.type
_entity_poly.pdbx_seq_one_letter_code
_entity_poly.pdbx_strand_id
1 'polypeptide(L)'
;MNKALTLGLLATALAGFSLSPALAGDQNILVLQQDGAANTISIDQQKATGSQVGGVNFIEATPLESSEFEVMDMSNPLQITEGLQNPIVQQGDGNSATITVEGDEDVVYLNQNSQGQPTGNNADIYVNSGTADPSFAAVVQNGAGNNASVSINGSLSNGTILQNGSNNQGSIDVDGNNVTASLTQVGSDNDSQLVAQGASTSATGVDGANVSYTLYANGVTTTQPVTVTTNGASVSITQTQF
;
A
#
# COMPACT_ATOMS: atom_id res chain seq x y z
N MET A 1 25.63 -65.36 9.33
CA MET A 1 24.35 -65.33 8.58
C MET A 1 23.48 -64.25 9.19
N ASN A 2 23.03 -63.32 8.34
CA ASN A 2 22.24 -62.14 8.64
C ASN A 2 20.88 -62.45 9.29
N LYS A 3 20.41 -61.55 10.17
CA LYS A 3 19.29 -60.64 9.90
C LYS A 3 19.02 -59.76 11.12
N ALA A 4 19.37 -58.48 10.99
CA ALA A 4 18.90 -57.40 11.86
C ALA A 4 17.46 -57.04 11.47
N LEU A 5 16.60 -56.84 12.47
CA LEU A 5 15.22 -56.37 12.30
C LEU A 5 15.21 -54.84 12.24
N THR A 6 14.54 -54.30 11.24
CA THR A 6 14.39 -52.87 10.93
C THR A 6 12.92 -52.47 11.08
N LEU A 7 12.67 -51.14 11.13
CA LEU A 7 11.40 -50.37 11.08
C LEU A 7 10.77 -49.98 12.43
N GLY A 8 10.39 -48.72 12.65
CA GLY A 8 10.34 -47.58 11.73
C GLY A 8 10.21 -46.24 12.46
N LEU A 9 11.05 -45.29 12.04
CA LEU A 9 10.94 -43.86 12.34
C LEU A 9 9.84 -43.28 11.46
N LEU A 10 8.89 -42.55 12.05
CA LEU A 10 7.88 -41.78 11.33
C LEU A 10 8.55 -40.52 10.76
N ALA A 11 8.58 -40.38 9.43
CA ALA A 11 9.20 -39.27 8.74
C ALA A 11 8.30 -38.01 8.76
N THR A 12 8.94 -36.90 9.07
CA THR A 12 8.52 -35.51 8.96
C THR A 12 8.16 -35.12 7.53
N ALA A 13 7.07 -34.37 7.36
CA ALA A 13 6.85 -33.51 6.20
C ALA A 13 7.04 -32.05 6.65
N LEU A 14 8.30 -31.59 6.65
CA LEU A 14 8.61 -30.16 6.73
C LEU A 14 8.66 -29.68 5.28
N ALA A 15 7.61 -28.99 4.84
CA ALA A 15 7.59 -28.36 3.53
C ALA A 15 8.71 -27.33 3.46
N GLY A 16 9.76 -27.64 2.69
CA GLY A 16 10.87 -26.74 2.43
C GLY A 16 10.40 -25.62 1.50
N PHE A 17 10.17 -24.44 2.07
CA PHE A 17 10.20 -23.22 1.29
C PHE A 17 11.66 -22.94 0.93
N SER A 18 11.99 -23.01 -0.36
CA SER A 18 13.23 -22.46 -0.88
C SER A 18 13.13 -20.94 -0.83
N LEU A 19 13.59 -20.35 0.27
CA LEU A 19 13.87 -18.92 0.33
C LEU A 19 15.13 -18.66 -0.51
N SER A 20 14.95 -18.35 -1.79
CA SER A 20 15.97 -17.59 -2.50
C SER A 20 15.85 -16.14 -2.01
N PRO A 21 16.87 -15.57 -1.34
CA PRO A 21 16.83 -14.15 -1.02
C PRO A 21 16.82 -13.37 -2.34
N ALA A 22 15.75 -12.62 -2.59
CA ALA A 22 15.76 -11.60 -3.62
C ALA A 22 16.83 -10.56 -3.22
N LEU A 23 17.75 -10.25 -4.14
CA LEU A 23 18.63 -9.11 -4.01
C LEU A 23 17.76 -7.86 -4.13
N ALA A 24 17.32 -7.33 -3.00
CA ALA A 24 16.89 -5.95 -2.93
C ALA A 24 18.10 -5.06 -3.29
N GLY A 25 17.90 -3.95 -4.01
CA GLY A 25 18.94 -2.94 -4.15
C GLY A 25 19.46 -2.45 -2.79
N ASP A 26 20.58 -1.74 -2.78
CA ASP A 26 21.30 -1.41 -1.54
C ASP A 26 20.36 -0.77 -0.51
N GLN A 27 20.38 -1.28 0.74
CA GLN A 27 19.73 -0.68 1.92
C GLN A 27 18.20 -0.66 1.95
N ASN A 28 17.50 -1.45 1.14
CA ASN A 28 16.03 -1.58 1.25
C ASN A 28 15.60 -2.30 2.55
N ILE A 29 14.44 -1.91 3.07
CA ILE A 29 13.86 -2.43 4.31
C ILE A 29 12.46 -3.00 4.06
N LEU A 30 12.21 -4.20 4.60
CA LEU A 30 10.91 -4.85 4.56
C LEU A 30 10.51 -5.29 5.97
N VAL A 31 9.34 -4.83 6.42
CA VAL A 31 8.70 -5.25 7.67
C VAL A 31 7.28 -5.71 7.34
N LEU A 32 7.02 -7.02 7.45
CA LEU A 32 5.77 -7.66 7.02
C LEU A 32 5.22 -8.59 8.10
N GLN A 33 3.91 -8.56 8.27
CA GLN A 33 3.15 -9.52 9.06
C GLN A 33 1.96 -10.07 8.25
N GLN A 34 1.82 -11.40 8.23
CA GLN A 34 0.64 -12.07 7.69
C GLN A 34 0.00 -12.93 8.79
N ASP A 35 -1.30 -12.81 8.96
CA ASP A 35 -2.11 -13.60 9.89
C ASP A 35 -3.39 -14.07 9.18
N GLY A 36 -3.59 -15.38 9.11
CA GLY A 36 -4.66 -16.02 8.35
C GLY A 36 -4.17 -16.97 7.25
N ALA A 37 -5.10 -17.59 6.55
CA ALA A 37 -4.85 -18.58 5.51
C ALA A 37 -4.85 -17.96 4.11
N ALA A 38 -4.05 -18.55 3.20
CA ALA A 38 -4.03 -18.20 1.78
C ALA A 38 -3.72 -16.71 1.47
N ASN A 39 -3.07 -16.01 2.39
CA ASN A 39 -2.54 -14.67 2.12
C ASN A 39 -1.36 -14.76 1.15
N THR A 40 -1.29 -13.83 0.21
CA THR A 40 -0.22 -13.74 -0.79
C THR A 40 0.30 -12.31 -0.86
N ILE A 41 1.61 -12.16 -0.98
CA ILE A 41 2.23 -10.86 -1.23
C ILE A 41 3.46 -11.06 -2.12
N SER A 42 3.57 -10.22 -3.15
CA SER A 42 4.75 -10.12 -4.01
C SER A 42 5.33 -8.72 -3.88
N ILE A 43 6.63 -8.63 -3.59
CA ILE A 43 7.33 -7.36 -3.43
C ILE A 43 8.53 -7.39 -4.37
N ASP A 44 8.60 -6.42 -5.28
CA ASP A 44 9.74 -6.18 -6.16
C ASP A 44 10.42 -4.86 -5.79
N GLN A 45 11.67 -4.94 -5.34
CA GLN A 45 12.54 -3.81 -4.99
C GLN A 45 13.88 -3.89 -5.76
N GLN A 46 13.93 -4.58 -6.90
CA GLN A 46 15.17 -4.78 -7.66
C GLN A 46 15.75 -3.47 -8.23
N LYS A 47 14.92 -2.44 -8.38
CA LYS A 47 15.33 -1.11 -8.84
C LYS A 47 15.17 -0.03 -7.76
N ALA A 48 14.99 -0.43 -6.51
CA ALA A 48 14.86 0.48 -5.38
C ALA A 48 16.19 0.57 -4.61
N THR A 49 16.50 1.75 -4.06
CA THR A 49 17.63 1.97 -3.15
C THR A 49 17.14 2.65 -1.88
N GLY A 50 17.48 2.14 -0.70
CA GLY A 50 17.10 2.76 0.57
C GLY A 50 15.60 2.83 0.83
N SER A 51 14.76 2.20 0.01
CA SER A 51 13.30 2.24 0.13
C SER A 51 12.81 1.33 1.25
N GLN A 52 11.66 1.68 1.83
CA GLN A 52 11.03 0.90 2.88
C GLN A 52 9.62 0.42 2.52
N VAL A 53 9.32 -0.82 2.88
CA VAL A 53 7.98 -1.39 2.85
C VAL A 53 7.62 -1.78 4.29
N GLY A 54 6.72 -1.03 4.91
CA GLY A 54 6.49 -1.03 6.35
C GLY A 54 7.26 0.09 7.07
N GLY A 55 7.35 0.03 8.40
CA GLY A 55 7.96 1.09 9.20
C GLY A 55 7.13 2.38 9.21
N VAL A 56 5.80 2.26 9.11
CA VAL A 56 4.89 3.41 9.07
C VAL A 56 3.83 3.22 10.13
N ASN A 57 3.75 4.15 11.08
CA ASN A 57 2.71 4.18 12.10
C ASN A 57 1.44 4.80 11.49
N PHE A 58 0.37 4.01 11.40
CA PHE A 58 -0.93 4.46 10.93
C PHE A 58 -1.80 4.86 12.13
N ILE A 59 -2.14 6.14 12.20
CA ILE A 59 -2.99 6.71 13.25
C ILE A 59 -4.40 6.84 12.67
N GLU A 60 -5.23 5.83 12.91
CA GLU A 60 -6.63 5.85 12.46
C GLU A 60 -7.41 6.97 13.16
N ALA A 61 -8.16 7.75 12.38
CA ALA A 61 -9.04 8.80 12.88
C ALA A 61 -10.51 8.54 12.50
N THR A 62 -11.40 9.30 13.13
CA THR A 62 -12.81 9.38 12.74
C THR A 62 -13.15 10.85 12.47
N PRO A 63 -13.49 11.23 11.23
CA PRO A 63 -13.72 10.36 10.06
C PRO A 63 -12.42 9.80 9.45
N LEU A 64 -12.52 8.73 8.66
CA LEU A 64 -11.38 7.92 8.19
C LEU A 64 -10.38 8.73 7.36
N GLU A 65 -10.85 9.70 6.56
CA GLU A 65 -10.02 10.63 5.78
C GLU A 65 -9.14 11.57 6.63
N SER A 66 -9.37 11.62 7.95
CA SER A 66 -8.52 12.36 8.88
C SER A 66 -7.38 11.50 9.45
N SER A 67 -7.22 10.26 8.98
CA SER A 67 -6.16 9.38 9.47
C SER A 67 -4.79 9.85 8.99
N GLU A 68 -3.77 9.60 9.79
CA GLU A 68 -2.41 10.08 9.55
C GLU A 68 -1.44 8.91 9.38
N PHE A 69 -0.36 9.15 8.63
CA PHE A 69 0.73 8.21 8.42
C PHE A 69 2.03 8.85 8.89
N GLU A 70 2.66 8.25 9.88
CA GLU A 70 3.97 8.68 10.39
C GLU A 70 5.02 7.70 9.90
N VAL A 71 5.85 8.16 8.96
CA VAL A 71 6.98 7.38 8.43
C VAL A 71 8.11 7.39 9.45
N MET A 72 8.52 6.20 9.91
CA MET A 72 9.66 6.06 10.81
C MET A 72 10.97 6.12 10.01
N ASP A 73 11.95 6.86 10.50
CA ASP A 73 13.30 6.90 9.94
C ASP A 73 14.04 5.60 10.32
N MET A 74 13.99 4.63 9.42
CA MET A 74 14.63 3.34 9.61
C MET A 74 16.16 3.38 9.47
N SER A 75 16.74 4.51 9.06
CA SER A 75 18.20 4.73 9.09
C SER A 75 18.69 5.12 10.50
N ASN A 76 17.80 5.67 11.33
CA ASN A 76 18.08 6.04 12.70
C ASN A 76 18.00 4.82 13.64
N PRO A 77 19.11 4.39 14.28
CA PRO A 77 19.11 3.22 15.16
C PRO A 77 18.14 3.33 16.34
N LEU A 78 17.74 4.54 16.72
CA LEU A 78 16.77 4.77 17.80
C LEU A 78 15.33 4.48 17.37
N GLN A 79 15.01 4.58 16.08
CA GLN A 79 13.67 4.35 15.54
C GLN A 79 13.48 2.95 14.94
N ILE A 80 14.56 2.22 14.65
CA ILE A 80 14.46 0.85 14.09
C ILE A 80 13.55 -0.05 14.94
N THR A 81 13.66 -0.01 16.27
CA THR A 81 12.85 -0.88 17.13
C THR A 81 11.36 -0.56 17.00
N GLU A 82 11.02 0.72 16.87
CA GLU A 82 9.66 1.20 16.71
C GLU A 82 9.12 0.89 15.30
N GLY A 83 9.90 1.12 14.26
CA GLY A 83 9.48 0.80 12.89
C GLY A 83 9.29 -0.71 12.66
N LEU A 84 10.05 -1.57 13.36
CA LEU A 84 9.81 -3.02 13.34
C LEU A 84 8.47 -3.42 13.98
N GLN A 85 7.87 -2.57 14.82
CA GLN A 85 6.51 -2.79 15.37
C GLN A 85 5.41 -2.26 14.43
N ASN A 86 5.78 -1.64 13.32
CA ASN A 86 4.86 -1.08 12.33
C ASN A 86 5.00 -1.78 10.98
N PRO A 87 4.76 -3.11 10.90
CA PRO A 87 4.83 -3.83 9.64
C PRO A 87 3.71 -3.41 8.69
N ILE A 88 3.86 -3.72 7.41
CA ILE A 88 2.68 -3.93 6.57
C ILE A 88 1.94 -5.19 7.02
N VAL A 89 0.61 -5.17 6.98
CA VAL A 89 -0.23 -6.21 7.59
C VAL A 89 -1.20 -6.80 6.57
N GLN A 90 -1.30 -8.13 6.54
CA GLN A 90 -2.44 -8.86 5.97
C GLN A 90 -3.08 -9.72 7.06
N GLN A 91 -4.25 -9.32 7.54
CA GLN A 91 -5.02 -10.00 8.58
C GLN A 91 -6.31 -10.59 8.01
N GLY A 92 -6.60 -11.85 8.34
CA GLY A 92 -7.71 -12.60 7.76
C GLY A 92 -7.27 -13.45 6.57
N ASP A 93 -8.25 -14.07 5.90
CA ASP A 93 -7.97 -15.05 4.85
C ASP A 93 -8.01 -14.41 3.46
N GLY A 94 -7.18 -14.94 2.56
CA GLY A 94 -7.24 -14.68 1.13
C GLY A 94 -6.84 -13.27 0.70
N ASN A 95 -6.14 -12.51 1.54
CA ASN A 95 -5.61 -11.21 1.14
C ASN A 95 -4.50 -11.37 0.09
N SER A 96 -4.45 -10.47 -0.88
CA SER A 96 -3.43 -10.46 -1.92
C SER A 96 -2.87 -9.07 -2.13
N ALA A 97 -1.56 -8.98 -2.34
CA ALA A 97 -0.91 -7.73 -2.69
C ALA A 97 0.25 -7.91 -3.66
N THR A 98 0.39 -6.98 -4.60
CA THR A 98 1.61 -6.78 -5.38
C THR A 98 2.15 -5.40 -5.06
N ILE A 99 3.43 -5.31 -4.73
CA ILE A 99 4.13 -4.06 -4.43
C ILE A 99 5.37 -4.01 -5.32
N THR A 100 5.50 -2.96 -6.10
CA THR A 100 6.69 -2.67 -6.90
C THR A 100 7.21 -1.31 -6.50
N VAL A 101 8.48 -1.26 -6.08
CA VAL A 101 9.17 -0.02 -5.74
C VAL A 101 10.36 0.14 -6.66
N GLU A 102 10.43 1.28 -7.32
CA GLU A 102 11.55 1.69 -8.17
C GLU A 102 12.01 3.08 -7.68
N GLY A 103 13.30 3.38 -7.68
CA GLY A 103 13.79 4.69 -7.23
C GLY A 103 14.37 4.70 -5.81
N ASP A 104 14.54 5.89 -5.24
CA ASP A 104 15.34 6.09 -4.04
C ASP A 104 14.47 6.50 -2.84
N GLU A 105 14.65 5.82 -1.70
CA GLU A 105 14.05 6.14 -0.39
C GLU A 105 12.51 6.09 -0.33
N ASP A 106 11.85 5.60 -1.38
CA ASP A 106 10.39 5.45 -1.42
C ASP A 106 9.84 4.61 -0.27
N VAL A 107 8.62 4.96 0.17
CA VAL A 107 7.96 4.34 1.31
C VAL A 107 6.60 3.78 0.92
N VAL A 108 6.35 2.52 1.29
CA VAL A 108 5.05 1.87 1.08
C VAL A 108 4.47 1.37 2.41
N TYR A 109 3.20 1.67 2.62
CA TYR A 109 2.38 1.10 3.69
C TYR A 109 1.20 0.30 3.11
N LEU A 110 0.91 -0.84 3.73
CA LEU A 110 -0.23 -1.68 3.39
C LEU A 110 -0.83 -2.25 4.67
N ASN A 111 -2.14 -2.14 4.79
CA ASN A 111 -2.93 -2.83 5.81
C ASN A 111 -4.20 -3.39 5.19
N GLN A 112 -4.27 -4.71 5.10
CA GLN A 112 -5.45 -5.44 4.61
C GLN A 112 -6.05 -6.23 5.76
N ASN A 113 -7.23 -5.83 6.21
CA ASN A 113 -7.98 -6.53 7.24
C ASN A 113 -9.27 -7.10 6.67
N SER A 114 -9.27 -8.41 6.44
CA SER A 114 -10.41 -9.24 6.06
C SER A 114 -10.84 -10.20 7.17
N GLN A 115 -10.48 -9.93 8.44
CA GLN A 115 -10.75 -10.85 9.53
C GLN A 115 -12.25 -11.16 9.67
N GLY A 116 -12.57 -12.45 9.66
CA GLY A 116 -13.97 -12.92 9.75
C GLY A 116 -14.79 -12.71 8.48
N GLN A 117 -14.17 -12.27 7.37
CA GLN A 117 -14.83 -12.06 6.09
C GLN A 117 -14.63 -13.26 5.13
N PRO A 118 -15.59 -13.50 4.22
CA PRO A 118 -15.50 -14.63 3.27
C PRO A 118 -14.54 -14.37 2.10
N THR A 119 -14.09 -13.13 1.90
CA THR A 119 -13.30 -12.71 0.76
C THR A 119 -12.21 -11.76 1.23
N GLY A 120 -10.96 -12.08 0.92
CA GLY A 120 -9.81 -11.22 1.23
C GLY A 120 -9.77 -9.98 0.34
N ASN A 121 -8.93 -9.02 0.74
CA ASN A 121 -8.74 -7.79 0.00
C ASN A 121 -7.57 -7.93 -1.00
N ASN A 122 -7.59 -7.12 -2.06
CA ASN A 122 -6.54 -7.07 -3.07
C ASN A 122 -5.94 -5.66 -3.16
N ALA A 123 -4.61 -5.59 -3.29
CA ALA A 123 -3.87 -4.35 -3.49
C ALA A 123 -2.81 -4.47 -4.59
N ASP A 124 -2.68 -3.44 -5.41
CA ASP A 124 -1.56 -3.26 -6.34
C ASP A 124 -0.94 -1.89 -6.08
N ILE A 125 0.34 -1.85 -5.71
CA ILE A 125 1.05 -0.63 -5.35
C ILE A 125 2.30 -0.53 -6.22
N TYR A 126 2.38 0.53 -7.01
CA TYR A 126 3.56 0.92 -7.76
C TYR A 126 4.02 2.31 -7.32
N VAL A 127 5.29 2.44 -6.93
CA VAL A 127 5.92 3.72 -6.60
C VAL A 127 7.22 3.85 -7.36
N ASN A 128 7.40 5.00 -8.02
CA ASN A 128 8.62 5.38 -8.69
C ASN A 128 8.92 6.88 -8.53
N SER A 129 9.80 7.23 -7.59
CA SER A 129 10.34 8.59 -7.45
C SER A 129 11.55 8.89 -8.34
N GLY A 130 12.11 7.88 -9.00
CA GLY A 130 13.40 7.98 -9.69
C GLY A 130 14.56 8.18 -8.71
N THR A 131 15.51 9.05 -9.02
CA THR A 131 16.68 9.35 -8.16
C THR A 131 16.50 10.66 -7.38
N ALA A 132 15.25 11.06 -7.16
CA ALA A 132 14.89 12.33 -6.55
C ALA A 132 14.38 12.09 -5.12
N ASP A 133 13.78 13.11 -4.51
CA ASP A 133 13.19 13.02 -3.19
C ASP A 133 12.08 11.93 -3.10
N PRO A 134 11.93 11.26 -1.95
CA PRO A 134 11.10 10.06 -1.82
C PRO A 134 9.62 10.34 -2.00
N SER A 135 8.90 9.30 -2.42
CA SER A 135 7.44 9.25 -2.55
C SER A 135 6.83 8.24 -1.58
N PHE A 136 5.54 8.41 -1.27
CA PHE A 136 4.83 7.59 -0.30
C PHE A 136 3.53 7.01 -0.88
N ALA A 137 3.36 5.69 -0.79
CA ALA A 137 2.08 5.05 -1.09
C ALA A 137 1.51 4.35 0.14
N ALA A 138 0.21 4.49 0.35
CA ALA A 138 -0.52 3.75 1.38
C ALA A 138 -1.81 3.15 0.85
N VAL A 139 -2.07 1.91 1.24
CA VAL A 139 -3.37 1.25 1.05
C VAL A 139 -3.84 0.68 2.39
N VAL A 140 -5.02 1.10 2.83
CA VAL A 140 -5.71 0.57 4.01
C VAL A 140 -7.08 0.06 3.59
N GLN A 141 -7.33 -1.23 3.81
CA GLN A 141 -8.55 -1.92 3.42
C GLN A 141 -9.13 -2.66 4.62
N ASN A 142 -10.22 -2.14 5.16
CA ASN A 142 -10.97 -2.76 6.24
C ASN A 142 -12.29 -3.32 5.71
N GLY A 143 -12.46 -4.64 5.80
CA GLY A 143 -13.66 -5.36 5.36
C GLY A 143 -13.37 -6.40 4.29
N ALA A 144 -14.32 -6.63 3.39
CA ALA A 144 -14.34 -7.81 2.52
C ALA A 144 -14.22 -7.46 1.03
N GLY A 145 -13.35 -8.16 0.29
CA GLY A 145 -13.32 -8.08 -1.17
C GLY A 145 -13.00 -6.71 -1.74
N ASN A 146 -12.37 -5.81 -0.97
CA ASN A 146 -11.96 -4.51 -1.48
C ASN A 146 -10.77 -4.67 -2.43
N ASN A 147 -10.69 -3.83 -3.46
CA ASN A 147 -9.62 -3.79 -4.44
C ASN A 147 -9.08 -2.35 -4.55
N ALA A 148 -7.77 -2.20 -4.38
CA ALA A 148 -7.08 -0.92 -4.41
C ALA A 148 -5.90 -0.98 -5.38
N SER A 149 -5.72 0.07 -6.17
CA SER A 149 -4.54 0.26 -7.02
C SER A 149 -3.98 1.66 -6.84
N VAL A 150 -2.72 1.77 -6.43
CA VAL A 150 -2.00 3.03 -6.33
C VAL A 150 -0.81 2.99 -7.27
N SER A 151 -0.72 3.95 -8.19
CA SER A 151 0.42 4.16 -9.07
C SER A 151 0.96 5.57 -8.84
N ILE A 152 2.24 5.69 -8.50
CA ILE A 152 2.93 6.97 -8.32
C ILE A 152 4.14 7.00 -9.25
N ASN A 153 4.18 8.00 -10.13
CA ASN A 153 5.31 8.28 -11.00
C ASN A 153 5.71 9.76 -10.82
N GLY A 154 6.70 10.00 -9.97
CA GLY A 154 7.13 11.33 -9.59
C GLY A 154 7.68 11.38 -8.17
N SER A 155 8.46 12.42 -7.88
CA SER A 155 9.14 12.63 -6.59
C SER A 155 8.29 13.46 -5.63
N LEU A 156 8.53 13.37 -4.31
CA LEU A 156 7.73 14.07 -3.27
C LEU A 156 6.22 13.83 -3.39
N SER A 157 5.81 12.67 -3.89
CA SER A 157 4.42 12.43 -4.25
C SER A 157 3.80 11.34 -3.39
N ASN A 158 2.54 11.54 -3.04
CA ASN A 158 1.81 10.72 -2.08
C ASN A 158 0.53 10.18 -2.70
N GLY A 159 0.27 8.89 -2.54
CA GLY A 159 -0.96 8.23 -2.99
C GLY A 159 -1.55 7.40 -1.86
N THR A 160 -2.74 7.75 -1.37
CA THR A 160 -3.38 7.04 -0.25
C THR A 160 -4.78 6.56 -0.58
N ILE A 161 -5.04 5.26 -0.44
CA ILE A 161 -6.38 4.68 -0.56
C ILE A 161 -6.81 4.14 0.80
N LEU A 162 -7.95 4.63 1.29
CA LEU A 162 -8.60 4.17 2.52
C LEU A 162 -9.98 3.59 2.17
N GLN A 163 -10.17 2.29 2.35
CA GLN A 163 -11.43 1.60 2.05
C GLN A 163 -12.00 0.97 3.32
N ASN A 164 -13.22 1.33 3.69
CA ASN A 164 -13.95 0.73 4.80
C ASN A 164 -15.32 0.23 4.31
N GLY A 165 -15.48 -1.09 4.29
CA GLY A 165 -16.70 -1.77 3.88
C GLY A 165 -16.42 -2.93 2.94
N SER A 166 -17.24 -3.15 1.92
CA SER A 166 -17.14 -4.35 1.08
C SER A 166 -17.17 -4.07 -0.41
N ASN A 167 -16.37 -4.81 -1.18
CA ASN A 167 -16.32 -4.72 -2.65
C ASN A 167 -16.06 -3.31 -3.19
N ASN A 168 -15.39 -2.45 -2.43
CA ASN A 168 -14.97 -1.16 -2.95
C ASN A 168 -13.79 -1.35 -3.93
N GLN A 169 -13.82 -0.63 -5.02
CA GLN A 169 -12.81 -0.58 -6.07
C GLN A 169 -12.29 0.85 -6.14
N GLY A 170 -11.00 1.02 -5.86
CA GLY A 170 -10.35 2.31 -5.79
C GLY A 170 -9.08 2.30 -6.61
N SER A 171 -8.88 3.31 -7.44
CA SER A 171 -7.62 3.50 -8.15
C SER A 171 -7.15 4.95 -8.03
N ILE A 172 -5.87 5.12 -7.72
CA ILE A 172 -5.16 6.40 -7.74
C ILE A 172 -4.02 6.29 -8.76
N ASP A 173 -3.94 7.27 -9.65
CA ASP A 173 -2.80 7.50 -10.53
C ASP A 173 -2.24 8.90 -10.26
N VAL A 174 -1.01 8.95 -9.75
CA VAL A 174 -0.27 10.17 -9.45
C VAL A 174 0.87 10.32 -10.44
N ASP A 175 0.82 11.39 -11.23
CA ASP A 175 1.86 11.72 -12.21
C ASP A 175 2.40 13.13 -11.97
N GLY A 176 3.72 13.25 -11.88
CA GLY A 176 4.43 14.49 -11.60
C GLY A 176 4.90 14.61 -10.15
N ASN A 177 5.65 15.68 -9.88
CA ASN A 177 6.32 15.87 -8.59
C ASN A 177 5.44 16.68 -7.62
N ASN A 178 5.62 16.45 -6.31
CA ASN A 178 4.92 17.15 -5.24
C ASN A 178 3.38 16.98 -5.30
N VAL A 179 2.89 15.81 -5.73
CA VAL A 179 1.45 15.54 -5.87
C VAL A 179 0.99 14.64 -4.74
N THR A 180 0.00 15.09 -3.96
CA THR A 180 -0.73 14.26 -3.00
C THR A 180 -2.11 13.94 -3.54
N ALA A 181 -2.44 12.65 -3.64
CA ALA A 181 -3.76 12.15 -3.96
C ALA A 181 -4.26 11.23 -2.83
N SER A 182 -5.50 11.43 -2.41
CA SER A 182 -6.16 10.60 -1.40
C SER A 182 -7.56 10.21 -1.86
N LEU A 183 -7.87 8.92 -1.74
CA LEU A 183 -9.18 8.35 -2.04
C LEU A 183 -9.69 7.61 -0.81
N THR A 184 -10.81 8.08 -0.26
CA THR A 184 -11.48 7.43 0.87
C THR A 184 -12.84 6.92 0.42
N GLN A 185 -13.12 5.62 0.59
CA GLN A 185 -14.40 5.00 0.28
C GLN A 185 -14.97 4.33 1.54
N VAL A 186 -16.13 4.80 1.99
CA VAL A 186 -16.87 4.22 3.12
C VAL A 186 -18.23 3.73 2.62
N GLY A 187 -18.48 2.43 2.78
CA GLY A 187 -19.67 1.74 2.31
C GLY A 187 -19.32 0.55 1.41
N SER A 188 -20.22 0.17 0.52
CA SER A 188 -20.07 -1.04 -0.29
C SER A 188 -20.26 -0.80 -1.78
N ASP A 189 -19.61 -1.61 -2.60
CA ASP A 189 -19.74 -1.63 -4.05
C ASP A 189 -19.46 -0.26 -4.71
N ASN A 190 -18.61 0.57 -4.08
CA ASN A 190 -18.16 1.82 -4.71
C ASN A 190 -17.02 1.53 -5.69
N ASP A 191 -17.02 2.21 -6.83
CA ASP A 191 -15.99 2.13 -7.85
C ASP A 191 -15.60 3.55 -8.24
N SER A 192 -14.37 3.94 -7.90
CA SER A 192 -13.87 5.28 -8.14
C SER A 192 -12.42 5.29 -8.56
N GLN A 193 -12.12 6.11 -9.57
CA GLN A 193 -10.76 6.37 -10.03
C GLN A 193 -10.42 7.85 -9.84
N LEU A 194 -9.24 8.11 -9.29
CA LEU A 194 -8.67 9.44 -9.09
C LEU A 194 -7.36 9.55 -9.86
N VAL A 195 -7.25 10.56 -10.71
CA VAL A 195 -6.02 10.88 -11.44
C VAL A 195 -5.58 12.27 -11.00
N ALA A 196 -4.41 12.37 -10.38
CA ALA A 196 -3.83 13.63 -9.93
C ALA A 196 -2.54 13.91 -10.71
N GLN A 197 -2.52 15.03 -11.43
CA GLN A 197 -1.41 15.42 -12.27
C GLN A 197 -0.80 16.74 -11.78
N GLY A 198 0.50 16.72 -11.48
CA GLY A 198 1.32 17.88 -11.14
C GLY A 198 2.15 18.38 -12.31
N ALA A 199 2.52 19.65 -12.29
CA ALA A 199 3.43 20.20 -13.30
C ALA A 199 4.88 19.73 -13.03
N SER A 200 5.47 19.01 -13.98
CA SER A 200 6.86 18.50 -13.95
C SER A 200 7.96 19.57 -13.75
N THR A 201 7.63 20.87 -13.71
CA THR A 201 8.59 21.96 -13.95
C THR A 201 8.92 22.89 -12.78
N SER A 202 8.46 22.66 -11.55
CA SER A 202 8.80 23.60 -10.46
C SER A 202 10.19 23.31 -9.89
N ALA A 203 11.22 23.95 -10.47
CA ALA A 203 12.58 24.02 -9.90
C ALA A 203 12.63 24.66 -8.50
N THR A 204 11.49 25.15 -8.00
CA THR A 204 11.30 25.79 -6.69
C THR A 204 10.53 24.92 -5.68
N GLY A 205 10.01 23.75 -6.07
CA GLY A 205 9.35 22.81 -5.16
C GLY A 205 8.00 23.26 -4.56
N VAL A 206 7.28 24.20 -5.20
CA VAL A 206 6.07 24.82 -4.60
C VAL A 206 4.76 24.52 -5.33
N ASP A 207 4.81 23.95 -6.54
CA ASP A 207 3.60 23.71 -7.34
C ASP A 207 3.14 22.26 -7.19
N GLY A 208 2.55 21.94 -6.03
CA GLY A 208 2.02 20.62 -5.72
C GLY A 208 0.50 20.51 -5.85
N ALA A 209 0.02 19.39 -6.37
CA ALA A 209 -1.41 19.09 -6.40
C ALA A 209 -1.82 18.41 -5.09
N ASN A 210 -2.80 18.93 -4.36
CA ASN A 210 -3.42 18.20 -3.25
C ASN A 210 -4.84 17.82 -3.64
N VAL A 211 -5.11 16.55 -3.87
CA VAL A 211 -6.38 16.07 -4.37
C VAL A 211 -6.95 15.04 -3.40
N SER A 212 -8.13 15.31 -2.83
CA SER A 212 -8.83 14.35 -1.97
C SER A 212 -10.21 14.06 -2.53
N TYR A 213 -10.54 12.77 -2.67
CA TYR A 213 -11.88 12.32 -3.02
C TYR A 213 -12.42 11.40 -1.93
N THR A 214 -13.48 11.81 -1.25
CA THR A 214 -14.14 11.03 -0.20
C THR A 214 -15.54 10.62 -0.64
N LEU A 215 -15.85 9.33 -0.60
CA LEU A 215 -17.16 8.75 -0.90
C LEU A 215 -17.74 8.12 0.36
N TYR A 216 -18.93 8.57 0.74
CA TYR A 216 -19.79 7.96 1.74
C TYR A 216 -21.06 7.46 1.04
N ALA A 217 -21.02 6.25 0.48
CA ALA A 217 -22.08 5.78 -0.41
C ALA A 217 -22.08 4.25 -0.59
N ASN A 218 -23.12 3.74 -1.27
CA ASN A 218 -23.18 2.35 -1.72
C ASN A 218 -23.51 2.28 -3.21
N GLY A 219 -22.73 1.54 -4.00
CA GLY A 219 -22.99 1.35 -5.42
C GLY A 219 -22.68 2.56 -6.30
N VAL A 220 -21.85 3.51 -5.83
CA VAL A 220 -21.41 4.64 -6.67
C VAL A 220 -20.36 4.15 -7.65
N THR A 221 -20.57 4.40 -8.93
CA THR A 221 -19.59 4.09 -9.97
C THR A 221 -19.20 5.37 -10.71
N THR A 222 -17.91 5.69 -10.75
CA THR A 222 -17.42 6.77 -11.61
C THR A 222 -17.15 6.20 -13.00
N THR A 223 -18.02 6.51 -13.95
CA THR A 223 -17.82 6.07 -15.35
C THR A 223 -16.65 6.77 -16.04
N GLN A 224 -16.19 7.90 -15.48
CA GLN A 224 -15.00 8.61 -15.89
C GLN A 224 -14.15 8.91 -14.65
N PRO A 225 -12.81 8.85 -14.75
CA PRO A 225 -11.94 9.18 -13.63
C PRO A 225 -12.16 10.62 -13.17
N VAL A 226 -12.15 10.84 -11.86
CA VAL A 226 -11.97 12.18 -11.31
C VAL A 226 -10.54 12.62 -11.65
N THR A 227 -10.40 13.47 -12.66
CA THR A 227 -9.10 13.96 -13.11
C THR A 227 -8.90 15.37 -12.60
N VAL A 228 -7.81 15.60 -11.86
CA VAL A 228 -7.41 16.92 -11.39
C VAL A 228 -6.02 17.22 -11.93
N THR A 229 -5.95 18.22 -12.80
CA THR A 229 -4.70 18.84 -13.24
C THR A 229 -4.62 20.20 -12.58
N THR A 230 -3.57 20.48 -11.83
CA THR A 230 -3.48 21.71 -11.03
C THR A 230 -2.09 22.33 -11.08
N ASN A 231 -2.03 23.63 -10.82
CA ASN A 231 -0.83 24.46 -10.80
C ASN A 231 -0.44 24.86 -9.36
N GLY A 232 -0.70 23.98 -8.38
CA GLY A 232 -0.47 24.26 -6.95
C GLY A 232 -1.75 24.44 -6.11
N ALA A 233 -2.93 24.30 -6.69
CA ALA A 233 -4.21 24.40 -5.97
C ALA A 233 -4.68 23.04 -5.42
N SER A 234 -5.28 23.07 -4.23
CA SER A 234 -5.92 21.90 -3.61
C SER A 234 -7.36 21.72 -4.10
N VAL A 235 -7.74 20.47 -4.38
CA VAL A 235 -9.10 20.07 -4.74
C VAL A 235 -9.59 19.03 -3.75
N SER A 236 -10.75 19.29 -3.14
CA SER A 236 -11.42 18.32 -2.27
C SER A 236 -12.83 18.08 -2.78
N ILE A 237 -13.17 16.80 -2.98
CA ILE A 237 -14.46 16.33 -3.45
C ILE A 237 -15.01 15.39 -2.39
N THR A 238 -16.20 15.70 -1.87
CA THR A 238 -16.94 14.80 -0.98
C THR A 238 -18.26 14.45 -1.63
N GLN A 239 -18.51 13.17 -1.81
CA GLN A 239 -19.76 12.65 -2.34
C GLN A 239 -20.45 11.80 -1.28
N THR A 240 -21.70 12.15 -0.97
CA THR A 240 -22.54 11.40 -0.03
C THR A 240 -23.80 10.96 -0.75
N GLN A 241 -24.12 9.68 -0.68
CA GLN A 241 -25.38 9.14 -1.14
C GLN A 241 -26.24 8.79 0.08
N PHE A 242 -27.46 9.29 0.11
CA PHE A 242 -28.46 8.99 1.13
C PHE A 242 -29.43 7.92 0.65
#